data_AF-A0A382N0F2-F1
#
_entry.id   AF-A0A382N0F2-F1
#
_cell.length_a   1.000
_cell.length_b   1.000
_cell.length_c   1.000
_cell.angle_alpha   90.00
_cell.angle_beta   90.00
_cell.angle_gamma   90.00
#
_symmetry.space_group_name_H-M   'P 1'
#
loop_
_entity.id
_entity.type
_entity.pdbx_description
1 polymer ?
#
loop_
_entity_poly.entity_id
_entity_poly.type
_entity_poly.pdbx_seq_one_letter_code
_entity_poly.pdbx_strand_id
1 'polypeptide(L)'
;VIIRYHKKTLHSSKRKNFRIAFFVPVLIFFLALVPQLVFKSGFGNEAQAKIGQYLGRPDKTVLRTYVKSFGIAGADRETNIGHLTGSFFANFPSYIFPYNKFPQLRIDLKFKEYEKLRNDRLNALNSQYYNDYVDESDPYSTIPFGLIVTDNLSWARGSLTLGEDTAETRIRLKGDMLDHVATKKWSFRVNVRNGGAFLGMTKFNHQGPHTRDFHTEALIHDAMTFRNI
;
A
#
# COMPACT_ATOMS: atom_id res chain seq x y z
N VAL A 1 1.00 -2.66 -11.58
CA VAL A 1 1.54 -4.03 -11.52
C VAL A 1 0.42 -5.00 -11.20
N ILE A 2 0.40 -6.16 -11.87
CA ILE A 2 -0.51 -7.26 -11.55
C ILE A 2 0.33 -8.41 -10.99
N ILE A 3 0.02 -8.86 -9.78
CA ILE A 3 0.64 -10.05 -9.18
C ILE A 3 -0.29 -11.24 -9.46
N ARG A 4 0.21 -12.27 -10.14
CA ARG A 4 -0.52 -13.54 -10.30
C ARG A 4 0.25 -14.64 -9.57
N TYR A 5 -0.49 -15.60 -9.06
CA TYR A 5 0.10 -16.79 -8.46
C TYR A 5 -0.56 -18.06 -8.98
N HIS A 6 0.26 -19.08 -9.24
CA HIS A 6 -0.22 -20.38 -9.70
C HIS A 6 -0.48 -21.31 -8.51
N LYS A 7 -1.75 -21.56 -8.19
CA LYS A 7 -2.18 -22.60 -7.25
C LYS A 7 -2.38 -23.90 -8.03
N LYS A 8 -1.74 -25.00 -7.64
CA LYS A 8 -2.15 -26.35 -8.09
C LYS A 8 -3.55 -26.59 -7.50
N THR A 9 -4.59 -26.48 -8.30
CA THR A 9 -5.97 -26.60 -7.81
C THR A 9 -6.40 -28.06 -7.73
N LEU A 10 -6.79 -28.51 -6.53
CA LEU A 10 -8.04 -29.25 -6.39
C LEU A 10 -9.18 -28.25 -6.61
N HIS A 11 -10.19 -28.67 -7.38
CA HIS A 11 -11.29 -27.84 -7.88
C HIS A 11 -11.89 -26.91 -6.82
N SER A 12 -12.05 -25.63 -7.17
CA SER A 12 -12.85 -24.68 -6.40
C SER A 12 -13.77 -23.92 -7.35
N SER A 13 -15.05 -24.03 -7.05
CA SER A 13 -16.21 -23.55 -7.80
C SER A 13 -16.14 -22.05 -8.19
N LYS A 14 -16.56 -21.75 -9.42
CA LYS A 14 -16.78 -20.39 -9.93
C LYS A 14 -17.82 -19.67 -9.06
N ARG A 15 -17.37 -18.79 -8.15
CA ARG A 15 -18.26 -17.77 -7.57
C ARG A 15 -18.46 -16.62 -8.57
N LYS A 16 -19.72 -16.35 -8.88
CA LYS A 16 -20.17 -15.22 -9.72
C LYS A 16 -19.70 -13.89 -9.11
N ASN A 17 -18.85 -13.15 -9.82
CA ASN A 17 -18.40 -11.80 -9.47
C ASN A 17 -19.51 -10.79 -9.78
N PHE A 18 -20.47 -10.65 -8.85
CA PHE A 18 -21.54 -9.66 -8.95
C PHE A 18 -21.16 -8.41 -8.15
N ARG A 19 -20.89 -7.28 -8.84
CA ARG A 19 -21.01 -5.84 -8.45
C ARG A 19 -20.70 -5.36 -7.01
N ILE A 20 -19.95 -6.10 -6.18
CA ILE A 20 -19.59 -5.71 -4.79
C ILE A 20 -18.53 -4.60 -4.75
N ALA A 21 -17.69 -4.46 -5.78
CA ALA A 21 -16.59 -3.47 -5.80
C ALA A 21 -17.07 -2.00 -5.84
N PHE A 22 -18.32 -1.74 -6.23
CA PHE A 22 -18.90 -0.40 -6.37
C PHE A 22 -19.36 0.20 -5.03
N PHE A 23 -19.96 -0.62 -4.17
CA PHE A 23 -20.56 -0.13 -2.92
C PHE A 23 -19.55 0.03 -1.79
N VAL A 24 -18.45 -0.71 -1.78
CA VAL A 24 -17.51 -0.69 -0.64
C VAL A 24 -16.82 0.67 -0.47
N PRO A 25 -16.28 1.35 -1.50
CA PRO A 25 -15.64 2.65 -1.33
C PRO A 25 -16.65 3.76 -1.01
N VAL A 26 -17.84 3.70 -1.62
CA VAL A 26 -18.94 4.63 -1.35
C VAL A 26 -19.45 4.44 0.09
N LEU A 27 -19.64 3.20 0.53
CA LEU A 27 -20.05 2.87 1.90
C LEU A 27 -18.97 3.24 2.91
N ILE A 28 -17.67 3.05 2.61
CA ILE A 28 -16.57 3.50 3.47
C ILE A 28 -16.51 5.03 3.53
N PHE A 29 -16.73 5.72 2.41
CA PHE A 29 -16.82 7.18 2.39
C PHE A 29 -18.03 7.66 3.20
N PHE A 30 -19.22 7.10 3.03
CA PHE A 30 -20.38 7.43 3.86
C PHE A 30 -20.18 7.02 5.33
N LEU A 31 -19.54 5.89 5.63
CA LEU A 31 -19.19 5.50 7.01
C LEU A 31 -18.08 6.35 7.62
N ALA A 32 -17.27 7.05 6.83
CA ALA A 32 -16.27 7.99 7.33
C ALA A 32 -16.82 9.43 7.40
N LEU A 33 -17.71 9.79 6.47
CA LEU A 33 -18.27 11.13 6.29
C LEU A 33 -19.52 11.36 7.13
N VAL A 34 -20.40 10.37 7.27
CA VAL A 34 -21.61 10.47 8.10
C VAL A 34 -21.23 10.64 9.58
N PRO A 35 -20.21 9.95 10.13
CA PRO A 35 -19.70 10.29 11.45
C PRO A 35 -19.08 11.69 11.52
N GLN A 36 -18.43 12.21 10.48
CA GLN A 36 -17.89 13.57 10.54
C GLN A 36 -18.98 14.65 10.43
N LEU A 37 -20.07 14.38 9.71
CA LEU A 37 -21.23 15.26 9.55
C LEU A 37 -22.17 15.25 10.77
N VAL A 38 -22.33 14.10 11.43
CA VAL A 38 -23.19 13.95 12.61
C VAL A 38 -22.44 14.35 13.90
N PHE A 39 -21.10 14.21 13.96
CA PHE A 39 -20.30 14.39 15.17
C PHE A 39 -19.48 15.68 15.15
N LYS A 40 -20.17 16.83 15.10
CA LYS A 40 -19.59 18.13 15.53
C LYS A 40 -19.20 18.10 17.03
N SER A 41 -19.56 17.02 17.75
CA SER A 41 -19.15 16.67 19.11
C SER A 41 -18.43 15.31 19.09
N GLY A 42 -17.19 15.29 19.59
CA GLY A 42 -16.24 14.19 19.46
C GLY A 42 -16.75 12.78 19.83
N PHE A 43 -16.17 11.79 19.17
CA PHE A 43 -16.25 10.41 19.61
C PHE A 43 -15.57 10.26 20.98
N GLY A 44 -16.30 9.75 21.97
CA GLY A 44 -15.70 9.32 23.22
C GLY A 44 -14.68 8.19 22.98
N ASN A 45 -13.65 8.15 23.83
CA ASN A 45 -12.49 7.24 23.76
C ASN A 45 -12.87 5.77 23.54
N GLU A 46 -14.05 5.35 24.01
CA GLU A 46 -14.54 3.96 23.92
C GLU A 46 -14.97 3.53 22.51
N ALA A 47 -15.52 4.46 21.72
CA ALA A 47 -15.97 4.16 20.36
C ALA A 47 -14.81 4.25 19.36
N GLN A 48 -13.80 5.10 19.63
CA GLN A 48 -12.50 5.04 18.95
C GLN A 48 -11.78 3.71 19.23
N ALA A 49 -11.82 3.21 20.47
CA ALA A 49 -11.25 1.92 20.83
C ALA A 49 -11.97 0.74 20.15
N LYS A 50 -13.31 0.78 20.05
CA LYS A 50 -14.11 -0.24 19.34
C LYS A 50 -13.85 -0.24 17.84
N ILE A 51 -13.79 0.93 17.20
CA ILE A 51 -13.39 1.05 15.78
C ILE A 51 -11.96 0.55 15.58
N GLY A 52 -11.05 0.86 16.50
CA GLY A 52 -9.68 0.36 16.52
C GLY A 52 -9.56 -1.16 16.71
N GLN A 53 -10.48 -1.80 17.44
CA GLN A 53 -10.55 -3.25 17.57
C GLN A 53 -11.09 -3.93 16.30
N TYR A 54 -12.14 -3.38 15.67
CA TYR A 54 -12.69 -3.92 14.41
C TYR A 54 -11.76 -3.71 13.20
N LEU A 55 -10.94 -2.67 13.21
CA LEU A 55 -9.97 -2.37 12.15
C LEU A 55 -8.55 -2.89 12.42
N GLY A 56 -8.31 -3.54 13.57
CA GLY A 56 -7.00 -4.06 13.95
C GLY A 56 -5.97 -2.94 14.14
N ARG A 57 -5.98 -2.28 15.30
CA ARG A 57 -5.00 -1.28 15.77
C ARG A 57 -4.51 -0.34 14.65
N PRO A 58 -5.29 0.69 14.27
CA PRO A 58 -4.92 1.57 13.18
C PRO A 58 -3.76 2.46 13.62
N ASP A 59 -2.54 1.96 13.41
CA ASP A 59 -1.35 2.78 13.31
C ASP A 59 -1.63 4.00 12.41
N LYS A 60 -1.23 5.21 12.83
CA LYS A 60 -1.49 6.44 12.05
C LYS A 60 -0.93 6.31 10.63
N THR A 61 0.19 5.60 10.45
CA THR A 61 0.79 5.28 9.17
C THR A 61 -0.12 4.38 8.35
N VAL A 62 -0.63 3.28 8.93
CA VAL A 62 -1.56 2.36 8.23
C VAL A 62 -2.82 3.11 7.79
N LEU A 63 -3.48 3.82 8.71
CA LEU A 63 -4.70 4.58 8.41
C LEU A 63 -4.47 5.66 7.35
N ARG A 64 -3.42 6.48 7.51
CA ARG A 64 -3.02 7.50 6.54
C ARG A 64 -2.77 6.89 5.17
N THR A 65 -2.12 5.73 5.12
CA THR A 65 -1.82 5.02 3.87
C THR A 65 -3.10 4.55 3.18
N TYR A 66 -4.08 4.04 3.94
CA TYR A 66 -5.40 3.70 3.38
C TYR A 66 -6.09 4.95 2.82
N VAL A 67 -6.16 6.04 3.59
CA VAL A 67 -6.75 7.32 3.15
C VAL A 67 -6.08 7.82 1.86
N LYS A 68 -4.75 7.90 1.83
CA LYS A 68 -3.99 8.30 0.63
C LYS A 68 -4.16 7.34 -0.54
N SER A 69 -4.37 6.04 -0.29
CA SER A 69 -4.61 5.08 -1.38
C SER A 69 -5.91 5.33 -2.14
N PHE A 70 -6.85 6.06 -1.52
CA PHE A 70 -8.06 6.60 -2.11
C PHE A 70 -7.91 8.06 -2.58
N GLY A 71 -6.69 8.55 -2.84
CA GLY A 71 -6.48 9.90 -3.37
C GLY A 71 -6.92 11.04 -2.44
N ILE A 72 -7.23 10.74 -1.18
CA ILE A 72 -7.64 11.73 -0.17
C ILE A 72 -6.39 12.23 0.56
N ALA A 73 -6.36 13.52 0.92
CA ALA A 73 -5.30 14.16 1.71
C ALA A 73 -3.90 14.24 1.04
N GLY A 74 -3.85 14.05 -0.28
CA GLY A 74 -2.77 14.51 -1.17
C GLY A 74 -1.31 14.34 -0.69
N ALA A 75 -0.47 15.22 -1.22
CA ALA A 75 0.92 15.43 -0.78
C ALA A 75 1.01 16.50 0.33
N ASP A 76 0.07 17.44 0.34
CA ASP A 76 -0.07 18.56 1.27
C ASP A 76 -0.42 18.16 2.72
N ARG A 77 -0.86 16.91 2.93
CA ARG A 77 -1.22 16.34 4.25
C ARG A 77 -2.30 17.15 4.96
N GLU A 78 -3.06 17.97 4.23
CA GLU A 78 -4.09 18.82 4.82
C GLU A 78 -5.31 17.97 5.21
N THR A 79 -5.66 18.02 6.49
CA THR A 79 -6.71 17.20 7.12
C THR A 79 -8.02 17.95 7.30
N ASN A 80 -8.15 19.17 6.76
CA ASN A 80 -9.39 19.95 6.81
C ASN A 80 -10.52 19.18 6.09
N ILE A 81 -11.70 19.10 6.72
CA ILE A 81 -12.86 18.38 6.18
C ILE A 81 -13.25 18.87 4.77
N GLY A 82 -13.19 20.18 4.49
CA GLY A 82 -13.45 20.73 3.17
C GLY A 82 -12.43 20.24 2.12
N HIS A 83 -11.16 20.14 2.52
CA HIS A 83 -10.09 19.64 1.67
C HIS A 83 -10.19 18.11 1.43
N LEU A 84 -10.51 17.35 2.49
CA LEU A 84 -10.72 15.90 2.40
C LEU A 84 -11.92 15.54 1.51
N THR A 85 -13.01 16.29 1.63
CA THR A 85 -14.19 16.10 0.77
C THR A 85 -13.91 16.50 -0.68
N GLY A 86 -13.28 17.66 -0.90
CA GLY A 86 -12.88 18.11 -2.24
C GLY A 86 -11.97 17.11 -2.95
N SER A 87 -10.91 16.65 -2.29
CA SER A 87 -9.97 15.66 -2.84
C SER A 87 -10.62 14.32 -3.15
N PHE A 88 -11.56 13.85 -2.32
CA PHE A 88 -12.33 12.64 -2.62
C PHE A 88 -13.15 12.78 -3.90
N PHE A 89 -13.95 13.83 -4.02
CA PHE A 89 -14.83 14.02 -5.18
C PHE A 89 -14.04 14.31 -6.46
N ALA A 90 -12.91 15.00 -6.37
CA ALA A 90 -12.03 15.22 -7.51
C ALA A 90 -11.48 13.90 -8.09
N ASN A 91 -11.19 12.92 -7.22
CA ASN A 91 -10.69 11.61 -7.65
C ASN A 91 -11.79 10.58 -7.92
N PHE A 92 -13.03 10.86 -7.51
CA PHE A 92 -14.17 9.94 -7.64
C PHE A 92 -14.39 9.40 -9.07
N PRO A 93 -14.30 10.22 -10.14
CA PRO A 93 -14.43 9.72 -11.51
C PRO A 93 -13.43 8.61 -11.85
N SER A 94 -12.20 8.67 -11.31
CA SER A 94 -11.17 7.65 -11.55
C SER A 94 -11.49 6.29 -10.91
N TYR A 95 -12.33 6.26 -9.87
CA TYR A 95 -12.80 5.02 -9.25
C TYR A 95 -13.87 4.33 -10.07
N ILE A 96 -14.70 5.11 -10.77
CA ILE A 96 -15.78 4.60 -11.61
C ILE A 96 -15.25 4.25 -13.01
N PHE A 97 -14.41 5.12 -13.57
CA PHE A 97 -13.84 5.00 -14.90
C PHE A 97 -12.32 4.90 -14.79
N PRO A 98 -11.78 3.72 -14.42
CA PRO A 98 -10.34 3.54 -14.32
C PRO A 98 -9.70 3.73 -15.69
N TYR A 99 -8.92 4.80 -15.83
CA TYR A 99 -8.18 5.08 -17.06
C TYR A 99 -6.97 4.16 -17.14
N ASN A 100 -7.07 3.10 -17.95
CA ASN A 100 -6.00 2.14 -18.15
C ASN A 100 -5.25 2.45 -19.46
N LYS A 101 -4.35 3.44 -19.43
CA LYS A 101 -3.44 3.72 -20.57
C LYS A 101 -1.96 3.60 -20.20
N PHE A 102 -1.62 2.64 -19.32
CA PHE A 102 -0.23 2.36 -18.95
C PHE A 102 0.14 0.92 -19.28
N PRO A 103 1.37 0.67 -19.76
CA PRO A 103 1.94 -0.66 -19.90
C PRO A 103 1.80 -1.46 -18.59
N GLN A 104 1.35 -2.70 -18.71
CA GLN A 104 1.11 -3.56 -17.54
C GLN A 104 2.33 -4.41 -17.22
N LEU A 105 3.05 -4.02 -16.18
CA LEU A 105 4.06 -4.87 -15.57
C LEU A 105 3.39 -6.00 -14.78
N ARG A 106 3.69 -7.25 -15.13
CA ARG A 106 3.18 -8.46 -14.47
C ARG A 106 4.29 -9.12 -13.67
N ILE A 107 3.94 -9.61 -12.49
CA ILE A 107 4.80 -10.41 -11.62
C ILE A 107 4.11 -11.74 -11.39
N ASP A 108 4.72 -12.82 -11.87
CA ASP A 108 4.19 -14.16 -11.75
C ASP A 108 4.98 -14.94 -10.68
N LEU A 109 4.26 -15.43 -9.67
CA LEU A 109 4.82 -16.17 -8.54
C LEU A 109 4.26 -17.59 -8.49
N LYS A 110 5.04 -18.55 -8.01
CA LYS A 110 4.47 -19.81 -7.53
C LYS A 110 3.71 -19.51 -6.23
N PHE A 111 2.61 -20.23 -5.96
CA PHE A 111 1.81 -19.99 -4.75
C PHE A 111 2.64 -20.04 -3.47
N LYS A 112 3.55 -21.01 -3.33
CA LYS A 112 4.48 -21.10 -2.19
C LYS A 112 5.36 -19.85 -2.02
N GLU A 113 5.77 -19.21 -3.11
CA GLU A 113 6.58 -17.99 -3.08
C GLU A 113 5.73 -16.77 -2.70
N TYR A 114 4.50 -16.69 -3.20
CA TYR A 114 3.52 -15.68 -2.77
C TYR A 114 3.19 -15.80 -1.28
N GLU A 115 3.04 -17.02 -0.74
CA GLU A 115 2.76 -17.24 0.67
C GLU A 115 3.86 -16.70 1.59
N LYS A 116 5.14 -16.76 1.19
CA LYS A 116 6.23 -16.11 1.94
C LYS A 116 5.97 -14.62 2.12
N LEU A 117 5.72 -13.90 1.02
CA LEU A 117 5.45 -12.46 1.04
C LEU A 117 4.19 -12.13 1.83
N ARG A 118 3.15 -12.97 1.71
CA ARG A 118 1.91 -12.80 2.48
C ARG A 118 2.18 -12.93 3.98
N ASN A 119 2.96 -13.92 4.39
CA ASN A 119 3.30 -14.15 5.79
C ASN A 119 4.18 -13.01 6.33
N ASP A 120 5.18 -12.57 5.59
CA ASP A 120 6.00 -11.40 5.97
C ASP A 120 5.14 -10.15 6.17
N ARG A 121 4.17 -9.91 5.27
CA ARG A 121 3.20 -8.82 5.41
C ARG A 121 2.35 -8.96 6.67
N LEU A 122 1.83 -10.16 6.94
CA LEU A 122 1.01 -10.40 8.13
C LEU A 122 1.84 -10.19 9.40
N ASN A 123 3.09 -10.67 9.42
CA ASN A 123 4.01 -10.46 10.54
C ASN A 123 4.30 -8.99 10.75
N ALA A 124 4.54 -8.22 9.68
CA ALA A 124 4.75 -6.77 9.78
C ALA A 124 3.51 -6.06 10.35
N LEU A 125 2.32 -6.34 9.81
CA LEU A 125 1.07 -5.71 10.25
C LEU A 125 0.65 -6.10 11.68
N ASN A 126 1.05 -7.28 12.13
CA ASN A 126 0.76 -7.77 13.48
C ASN A 126 1.92 -7.54 14.45
N SER A 127 3.03 -6.96 14.01
CA SER A 127 4.21 -6.83 14.85
C SER A 127 3.92 -5.86 16.00
N GLN A 128 4.31 -6.28 17.21
CA GLN A 128 4.27 -5.42 18.40
C GLN A 128 5.52 -4.53 18.49
N TYR A 129 6.40 -4.52 17.48
CA TYR A 129 7.69 -3.81 17.48
C TYR A 129 7.58 -2.32 17.86
N TYR A 130 6.37 -1.78 17.72
CA TYR A 130 5.95 -0.49 18.28
C TYR A 130 6.33 -0.27 19.76
N ASN A 131 6.34 -1.29 20.61
CA ASN A 131 6.50 -1.12 22.05
C ASN A 131 7.96 -1.11 22.53
N ASP A 132 8.93 -1.52 21.71
CA ASP A 132 10.30 -1.78 22.18
C ASP A 132 11.31 -0.67 21.83
N TYR A 133 10.98 0.24 20.90
CA TYR A 133 11.82 1.36 20.44
C TYR A 133 11.15 2.72 20.71
N VAL A 134 10.49 2.83 21.85
CA VAL A 134 9.91 4.08 22.32
C VAL A 134 10.99 4.85 23.07
N ASP A 135 11.57 5.87 22.43
CA ASP A 135 12.39 6.85 23.15
C ASP A 135 11.47 7.70 24.01
N GLU A 136 11.52 7.54 25.34
CA GLU A 136 10.67 8.29 26.27
C GLU A 136 10.84 9.81 26.15
N SER A 137 11.96 10.29 25.59
CA SER A 137 12.23 11.70 25.34
C SER A 137 11.67 12.24 24.03
N ASP A 138 11.22 11.38 23.11
CA ASP A 138 10.53 11.80 21.89
C ASP A 138 9.10 12.27 22.24
N PRO A 139 8.72 13.53 21.94
CA PRO A 139 7.35 14.01 22.16
C PRO A 139 6.29 13.23 21.35
N TYR A 140 6.70 12.38 20.42
CA TYR A 140 5.85 11.49 19.62
C TYR A 140 5.97 10.00 20.01
N SER A 141 6.69 9.67 21.08
CA SER A 141 6.93 8.33 21.64
C SER A 141 5.65 7.52 21.91
N THR A 142 4.53 8.20 22.17
CA THR A 142 3.21 7.60 22.39
C THR A 142 2.45 7.24 21.10
N ILE A 143 3.06 7.43 19.92
CA ILE A 143 2.42 7.19 18.61
C ILE A 143 2.98 5.94 17.95
N PRO A 144 2.11 4.95 17.65
CA PRO A 144 2.16 4.08 16.49
C PRO A 144 3.31 4.13 15.49
N PHE A 145 4.58 3.79 15.77
CA PHE A 145 5.56 3.71 14.68
C PHE A 145 5.50 2.33 14.03
N GLY A 146 4.70 2.26 12.98
CA GLY A 146 4.51 1.07 12.18
C GLY A 146 5.76 0.76 11.42
N LEU A 147 6.62 -0.08 12.01
CA LEU A 147 7.88 -0.52 11.40
C LEU A 147 7.76 -1.92 10.81
N ILE A 148 8.50 -2.15 9.72
CA ILE A 148 8.73 -3.47 9.13
C ILE A 148 10.12 -3.93 9.60
N VAL A 149 10.20 -5.10 10.24
CA VAL A 149 11.49 -5.73 10.56
C VAL A 149 12.11 -6.28 9.27
N THR A 150 12.98 -5.49 8.64
CA THR A 150 13.48 -5.74 7.28
C THR A 150 14.40 -6.95 7.15
N ASP A 151 15.10 -7.29 8.22
CA ASP A 151 16.15 -8.32 8.24
C ASP A 151 15.57 -9.73 8.11
N ASN A 152 14.29 -9.87 8.48
CA ASN A 152 13.56 -11.14 8.43
C ASN A 152 12.66 -11.27 7.18
N LEU A 153 12.76 -10.34 6.22
CA LEU A 153 11.93 -10.39 5.01
C LEU A 153 12.44 -11.46 4.03
N SER A 154 11.52 -12.31 3.61
CA SER A 154 11.77 -13.39 2.67
C SER A 154 11.92 -12.87 1.24
N TRP A 155 12.87 -13.44 0.50
CA TRP A 155 12.91 -13.31 -0.96
C TRP A 155 12.05 -14.40 -1.61
N ALA A 156 11.11 -13.98 -2.44
CA ALA A 156 10.24 -14.81 -3.24
C ALA A 156 10.72 -14.86 -4.70
N ARG A 157 10.88 -16.05 -5.26
CA ARG A 157 11.26 -16.22 -6.67
C ARG A 157 10.03 -16.08 -7.58
N GLY A 158 10.21 -15.42 -8.72
CA GLY A 158 9.16 -15.23 -9.71
C GLY A 158 9.72 -14.86 -11.08
N SER A 159 8.81 -14.56 -11.99
CA SER A 159 9.14 -13.95 -13.28
C SER A 159 8.40 -12.62 -13.43
N LEU A 160 8.92 -11.80 -14.31
CA LEU A 160 8.44 -10.45 -14.55
C LEU A 160 8.25 -10.26 -16.05
N THR A 161 7.16 -9.59 -16.44
CA THR A 161 6.78 -9.41 -17.85
C THR A 161 6.25 -8.00 -18.11
N LEU A 162 6.75 -7.35 -19.16
CA LEU A 162 6.21 -6.10 -19.70
C LEU A 162 6.22 -6.18 -21.23
N GLY A 163 5.04 -6.25 -21.86
CA GLY A 163 4.98 -6.52 -23.30
C GLY A 163 5.61 -7.89 -23.61
N GLU A 164 6.66 -7.88 -24.44
CA GLU A 164 7.44 -9.07 -24.82
C GLU A 164 8.66 -9.30 -23.91
N ASP A 165 9.08 -8.29 -23.15
CA ASP A 165 10.22 -8.40 -22.25
C ASP A 165 9.86 -9.29 -21.06
N THR A 166 10.70 -10.29 -20.81
CA THR A 166 10.56 -11.19 -19.66
C THR A 166 11.88 -11.37 -18.92
N ALA A 167 11.81 -11.53 -17.60
CA ALA A 167 12.99 -11.83 -16.79
C ALA A 167 12.65 -12.67 -15.57
N GLU A 168 13.56 -13.57 -15.20
CA GLU A 168 13.54 -14.27 -13.92
C GLU A 168 13.96 -13.32 -12.81
N THR A 169 13.20 -13.26 -11.72
CA THR A 169 13.41 -12.32 -10.63
C THR A 169 13.32 -13.00 -9.27
N ARG A 170 13.85 -12.32 -8.25
CA ARG A 170 13.44 -12.49 -6.86
C ARG A 170 12.94 -11.15 -6.36
N ILE A 171 11.85 -11.18 -5.60
CA ILE A 171 11.23 -9.99 -5.03
C ILE A 171 11.08 -10.16 -3.52
N ARG A 172 11.09 -9.06 -2.78
CA ARG A 172 10.72 -9.02 -1.37
C ARG A 172 9.92 -7.76 -1.08
N LEU A 173 9.21 -7.73 0.05
CA LEU A 173 8.56 -6.50 0.53
C LEU A 173 9.61 -5.39 0.73
N LYS A 174 9.23 -4.15 0.42
CA LYS A 174 10.09 -2.97 0.53
C LYS A 174 9.71 -2.17 1.77
N GLY A 175 10.73 -1.51 2.32
CA GLY A 175 10.58 -0.36 3.21
C GLY A 175 10.71 -0.73 4.67
N ASP A 176 10.87 0.32 5.47
CA ASP A 176 11.04 0.23 6.92
C ASP A 176 9.73 0.57 7.64
N MET A 177 8.77 1.18 6.94
CA MET A 177 7.46 1.58 7.45
C MET A 177 6.31 0.73 6.88
N LEU A 178 5.23 0.59 7.65
CA LEU A 178 4.04 -0.20 7.29
C LEU A 178 3.26 0.36 6.09
N ASP A 179 3.47 1.61 5.70
CA ASP A 179 2.83 2.22 4.52
C ASP A 179 3.09 1.43 3.24
N HIS A 180 4.26 0.81 3.13
CA HIS A 180 4.61 -0.04 2.00
C HIS A 180 3.79 -1.33 1.88
N VAL A 181 3.15 -1.78 2.96
CA VAL A 181 2.43 -3.07 3.03
C VAL A 181 1.01 -2.95 3.55
N ALA A 182 0.59 -1.77 4.03
CA ALA A 182 -0.72 -1.57 4.66
C ALA A 182 -1.87 -1.94 3.72
N THR A 183 -1.79 -1.48 2.47
CA THR A 183 -2.87 -1.64 1.49
C THR A 183 -2.75 -2.94 0.69
N LYS A 184 -3.63 -3.11 -0.32
CA LYS A 184 -3.51 -4.18 -1.32
C LYS A 184 -2.39 -3.93 -2.35
N LYS A 185 -1.84 -2.72 -2.40
CA LYS A 185 -0.77 -2.33 -3.32
C LYS A 185 0.56 -2.35 -2.57
N TRP A 186 1.19 -3.52 -2.51
CA TRP A 186 2.46 -3.69 -1.80
C TRP A 186 3.62 -3.09 -2.59
N SER A 187 4.61 -2.59 -1.86
CA SER A 187 5.89 -2.17 -2.42
C SER A 187 6.90 -3.31 -2.38
N PHE A 188 7.71 -3.42 -3.43
CA PHE A 188 8.70 -4.47 -3.62
C PHE A 188 10.08 -3.92 -3.95
N ARG A 189 11.10 -4.62 -3.48
CA ARG A 189 12.44 -4.58 -4.08
C ARG A 189 12.55 -5.76 -5.04
N VAL A 190 12.96 -5.49 -6.28
CA VAL A 190 13.05 -6.48 -7.35
C VAL A 190 14.51 -6.64 -7.75
N ASN A 191 15.00 -7.88 -7.73
CA ASN A 191 16.31 -8.24 -8.23
C ASN A 191 16.14 -9.19 -9.42
N VAL A 192 16.71 -8.83 -10.56
CA VAL A 192 16.81 -9.72 -11.73
C VAL A 192 17.84 -10.81 -11.41
N ARG A 193 17.56 -12.04 -11.86
CA ARG A 193 18.37 -13.23 -11.58
C ARG A 193 19.19 -13.64 -12.81
N ASN A 194 20.09 -14.60 -12.60
CA ASN A 194 20.86 -15.26 -13.66
C ASN A 194 21.74 -14.30 -14.47
N GLY A 195 22.25 -13.23 -13.85
CA GLY A 195 23.08 -12.22 -14.54
C GLY A 195 22.33 -11.37 -15.57
N GLY A 196 21.01 -11.51 -15.67
CA GLY A 196 20.19 -10.75 -16.62
C GLY A 196 19.91 -9.32 -16.17
N ALA A 197 19.33 -8.55 -17.08
CA ALA A 197 18.78 -7.23 -16.84
C ALA A 197 17.35 -7.16 -17.38
N PHE A 198 16.52 -6.31 -16.79
CA PHE A 198 15.18 -6.02 -17.24
C PHE A 198 15.09 -4.53 -17.54
N LEU A 199 14.87 -4.15 -18.81
CA LEU A 199 14.94 -2.76 -19.28
C LEU A 199 16.27 -2.08 -18.87
N GLY A 200 17.39 -2.79 -19.00
CA GLY A 200 18.71 -2.30 -18.60
C GLY A 200 18.98 -2.29 -17.08
N MET A 201 18.01 -2.67 -16.24
CA MET A 201 18.15 -2.68 -14.79
C MET A 201 18.38 -4.10 -14.24
N THR A 202 19.38 -4.26 -13.38
CA THR A 202 19.60 -5.53 -12.64
C THR A 202 18.83 -5.54 -11.31
N LYS A 203 18.52 -4.37 -10.76
CA LYS A 203 17.75 -4.16 -9.54
C LYS A 203 16.90 -2.91 -9.68
N PHE A 204 15.66 -2.94 -9.17
CA PHE A 204 14.80 -1.77 -9.11
C PHE A 204 13.74 -1.93 -8.02
N ASN A 205 13.06 -0.84 -7.69
CA ASN A 205 11.96 -0.83 -6.73
C ASN A 205 10.64 -0.64 -7.46
N HIS A 206 9.61 -1.38 -7.05
CA HIS A 206 8.23 -1.08 -7.42
C HIS A 206 7.50 -0.63 -6.17
N GLN A 207 6.92 0.56 -6.16
CA GLN A 207 6.31 1.10 -4.94
C GLN A 207 4.94 1.70 -5.20
N GLY A 208 4.09 1.64 -4.17
CA GLY A 208 2.81 2.32 -4.18
C GLY A 208 3.01 3.83 -4.20
N PRO A 209 2.32 4.59 -5.06
CA PRO A 209 2.52 6.05 -5.15
C PRO A 209 2.24 6.78 -3.83
N HIS A 210 1.33 6.25 -3.01
CA HIS A 210 0.93 6.84 -1.74
C HIS A 210 2.03 6.80 -0.64
N THR A 211 3.10 6.00 -0.80
CA THR A 211 4.21 5.93 0.17
C THR A 211 5.20 7.09 0.04
N ARG A 212 5.18 7.79 -1.11
CA ARG A 212 6.09 8.88 -1.46
C ARG A 212 5.37 10.09 -2.03
N ASP A 213 4.14 10.32 -1.56
CA ASP A 213 3.35 11.50 -1.94
C ASP A 213 3.16 11.63 -3.47
N PHE A 214 2.88 10.50 -4.12
CA PHE A 214 2.57 10.36 -5.54
C PHE A 214 3.72 10.75 -6.47
N HIS A 215 3.58 11.87 -7.20
CA HIS A 215 4.57 12.35 -8.17
C HIS A 215 5.72 13.09 -7.49
N THR A 216 5.62 13.38 -6.19
CA THR A 216 6.59 14.20 -5.47
C THR A 216 8.02 13.65 -5.59
N GLU A 217 8.22 12.36 -5.37
CA GLU A 217 9.55 11.74 -5.49
C GLU A 217 10.10 11.82 -6.93
N ALA A 218 9.26 11.56 -7.94
CA ALA A 218 9.70 11.67 -9.34
C ALA A 218 10.08 13.12 -9.70
N LEU A 219 9.27 14.10 -9.29
CA LEU A 219 9.55 15.52 -9.51
C LEU A 219 10.82 15.98 -8.79
N ILE A 220 11.09 15.48 -7.59
CA ILE A 220 12.34 15.75 -6.87
C ILE A 220 13.53 15.15 -7.63
N HIS A 221 13.42 13.91 -8.11
CA HIS A 221 14.47 13.29 -8.92
C HIS A 221 14.72 14.06 -10.22
N ASP A 222 13.67 14.49 -10.92
CA ASP A 222 13.79 15.30 -12.13
C ASP A 222 14.46 16.64 -11.83
N ALA A 223 14.08 17.31 -10.73
CA ALA A 223 14.69 18.55 -10.29
C ALA A 223 16.16 18.39 -9.91
N MET A 224 16.53 17.31 -9.21
CA MET A 224 17.91 16.99 -8.86
C MET A 224 18.74 16.71 -10.11
N THR A 225 18.22 15.89 -11.04
CA THR A 225 18.85 15.60 -12.33
C THR A 225 19.08 16.87 -13.14
N PHE A 226 18.07 17.74 -13.22
CA PHE A 226 18.17 19.05 -13.89
C PHE A 226 19.24 19.94 -13.25
N ARG A 227 19.41 19.86 -11.93
CA ARG A 227 20.47 20.57 -11.19
C ARG A 227 21.82 19.85 -11.22
N ASN A 228 21.90 18.68 -11.85
CA ASN A 228 23.09 17.84 -11.90
C ASN A 228 23.63 17.49 -10.50
N ILE A 229 22.72 17.17 -9.56
CA ILE A 229 22.99 16.74 -8.18
C ILE A 229 22.54 15.29 -8.01
#